data_AF-A0A669PFW7-F1
#
_entry.id   AF-A0A669PFW7-F1
#
_cell.length_a   1.000
_cell.length_b   1.000
_cell.length_c   1.000
_cell.angle_alpha   90.00
_cell.angle_beta   90.00
_cell.angle_gamma   90.00
#
_symmetry.space_group_name_H-M   'P 1'
#
loop_
_entity.id
_entity.type
_entity.pdbx_description
1 polymer ?
#
loop_
_entity_poly.entity_id
_entity_poly.type
_entity_poly.pdbx_seq_one_letter_code
_entity_poly.pdbx_strand_id
1 'polypeptide(L)'
;MQTFLKGKRVGYWLSEKKIRKLNFQAFAELCRKRGVEVVQLDLTKPIEDQGPLDVIIHKLTDVILEADQNDSQSLELVQRFQEYIDAHPETIILDPLPAIRTLLDRSKSYELIRQIEAYMQDERICSPPFMELTSACGEDTLQLIEKNGLAFPFICKTRVAHGTNSHEMAIIFNQEGLKAVRPPCVIQSFINHNAVLYKVFVVGESYTVVKRPSLKNFSAGISDRESIFFNSHNVSKPESSSVLTALDKIEGVFERPDDDVIREISKALRQALGVSLFGIDIIINNQTGQHAVIDINAFPGYEGVSEFFTDLLNHIAAVLQGQAPEVTQLNRSKLLAEQTGGIMDERICCASTGCLSVMGKDSSWIVESETNSSVKLQHQRLGCNSAVSPSFQQHCVATLATKASSQ
;
A
#
# COMPACT_ATOMS: atom_id res chain seq x y z
N MET A 1 27.12 -0.90 -9.88
CA MET A 1 26.15 -0.75 -8.77
C MET A 1 26.59 -1.46 -7.49
N GLN A 2 26.64 -2.79 -7.41
CA GLN A 2 26.79 -3.51 -6.13
C GLN A 2 28.13 -3.32 -5.35
N THR A 3 29.10 -2.58 -5.88
CA THR A 3 30.39 -2.28 -5.21
C THR A 3 30.26 -1.28 -4.05
N PHE A 4 29.26 -0.39 -4.09
CA PHE A 4 29.03 0.64 -3.05
C PHE A 4 28.37 0.13 -1.77
N LEU A 5 27.95 -1.15 -1.77
CA LEU A 5 27.28 -1.80 -0.64
C LEU A 5 28.24 -2.19 0.50
N LYS A 6 29.55 -2.28 0.24
CA LYS A 6 30.52 -2.74 1.23
C LYS A 6 30.69 -1.71 2.36
N GLY A 7 30.47 -2.15 3.60
CA GLY A 7 30.53 -1.31 4.79
C GLY A 7 29.23 -0.58 5.10
N LYS A 8 28.16 -0.81 4.33
CA LYS A 8 26.82 -0.28 4.62
C LYS A 8 26.10 -1.13 5.66
N ARG A 9 25.26 -0.50 6.48
CA ARG A 9 24.56 -1.13 7.61
C ARG A 9 23.06 -0.94 7.51
N VAL A 10 22.33 -2.06 7.48
CA VAL A 10 20.88 -2.11 7.28
C VAL A 10 20.21 -2.60 8.57
N GLY A 11 19.46 -1.72 9.23
CA GLY A 11 18.54 -2.11 10.28
C GLY A 11 17.29 -2.74 9.69
N TYR A 12 16.65 -3.68 10.40
CA TYR A 12 15.30 -4.10 10.05
C TYR A 12 14.39 -4.31 11.25
N TRP A 13 13.12 -3.91 11.10
CA TRP A 13 12.06 -4.23 12.06
C TRP A 13 10.90 -4.96 11.38
N LEU A 14 10.74 -6.23 11.70
CA LEU A 14 9.69 -7.10 11.18
C LEU A 14 9.17 -7.98 12.31
N SER A 15 7.87 -8.26 12.35
CA SER A 15 7.34 -9.22 13.33
C SER A 15 7.91 -10.62 13.09
N GLU A 16 8.09 -11.41 14.15
CA GLU A 16 8.60 -12.79 14.08
C GLU A 16 7.79 -13.71 13.15
N LYS A 17 6.49 -13.39 12.94
CA LYS A 17 5.65 -14.05 11.94
C LYS A 17 6.10 -13.73 10.51
N LYS A 18 6.46 -12.47 10.22
CA LYS A 18 6.94 -12.02 8.91
C LYS A 18 8.38 -12.43 8.63
N ILE A 19 9.28 -12.38 9.64
CA ILE A 19 10.67 -12.87 9.53
C ILE A 19 10.68 -14.33 9.07
N ARG A 20 9.94 -15.20 9.79
CA ARG A 20 9.82 -16.62 9.45
C ARG A 20 9.18 -16.85 8.09
N LYS A 21 8.08 -16.13 7.78
CA LYS A 21 7.36 -16.28 6.52
C LYS A 21 8.17 -15.88 5.28
N LEU A 22 8.97 -14.83 5.37
CA LEU A 22 9.87 -14.41 4.29
C LEU A 22 11.17 -15.23 4.26
N ASN A 23 11.52 -15.96 5.31
CA ASN A 23 12.87 -16.48 5.56
C ASN A 23 13.94 -15.37 5.52
N PHE A 24 13.70 -14.27 6.24
CA PHE A 24 14.51 -13.04 6.12
C PHE A 24 15.98 -13.20 6.55
N GLN A 25 16.34 -14.29 7.25
CA GLN A 25 17.73 -14.62 7.55
C GLN A 25 18.56 -14.93 6.30
N ALA A 26 17.97 -15.56 5.28
CA ALA A 26 18.64 -15.79 3.99
C ALA A 26 18.95 -14.48 3.24
N PHE A 27 18.11 -13.44 3.43
CA PHE A 27 18.40 -12.09 2.93
C PHE A 27 19.57 -11.44 3.70
N ALA A 28 19.59 -11.55 5.04
CA ALA A 28 20.71 -11.06 5.84
C ALA A 28 22.05 -11.72 5.45
N GLU A 29 22.05 -13.01 5.12
CA GLU A 29 23.21 -13.71 4.56
C GLU A 29 23.61 -13.22 3.16
N LEU A 30 22.64 -12.96 2.28
CA LEU A 30 22.88 -12.41 0.94
C LEU A 30 23.56 -11.03 1.01
N CYS A 31 23.06 -10.17 1.90
CA CYS A 31 23.66 -8.87 2.22
C CYS A 31 25.08 -9.02 2.77
N ARG A 32 25.31 -9.93 3.73
CA ARG A 32 26.65 -10.20 4.30
C ARG A 32 27.66 -10.65 3.23
N LYS A 33 27.25 -11.45 2.26
CA LYS A 33 28.08 -11.85 1.09
C LYS A 33 28.46 -10.66 0.18
N ARG A 34 27.76 -9.53 0.26
CA ARG A 34 28.09 -8.26 -0.42
C ARG A 34 28.84 -7.27 0.48
N GLY A 35 29.16 -7.65 1.72
CA GLY A 35 29.80 -6.77 2.70
C GLY A 35 28.86 -5.75 3.35
N VAL A 36 27.54 -5.99 3.29
CA VAL A 36 26.52 -5.22 4.02
C VAL A 36 26.31 -5.87 5.39
N GLU A 37 26.35 -5.10 6.46
CA GLU A 37 25.91 -5.55 7.78
C GLU A 37 24.38 -5.44 7.86
N VAL A 38 23.73 -6.45 8.45
CA VAL A 38 22.27 -6.45 8.65
C VAL A 38 21.97 -6.77 10.10
N VAL A 39 21.20 -5.91 10.77
CA VAL A 39 20.89 -5.98 12.20
C VAL A 39 19.38 -5.93 12.43
N GLN A 40 18.86 -6.82 13.27
CA GLN A 40 17.46 -6.76 13.71
C GLN A 40 17.33 -5.68 14.77
N LEU A 41 16.43 -4.72 14.56
CA LEU A 41 16.20 -3.62 15.49
C LEU A 41 15.28 -4.08 16.63
N ASP A 42 15.69 -3.77 17.85
CA ASP A 42 14.89 -3.87 19.06
C ASP A 42 14.41 -2.48 19.47
N LEU A 43 13.18 -2.14 19.08
CA LEU A 43 12.56 -0.84 19.37
C LEU A 43 12.20 -0.66 20.87
N THR A 44 12.43 -1.66 21.73
CA THR A 44 12.32 -1.48 23.19
C THR A 44 13.56 -0.83 23.80
N LYS A 45 14.65 -0.70 23.03
CA LYS A 45 15.92 -0.08 23.41
C LYS A 45 16.18 1.19 22.60
N PRO A 46 17.07 2.09 23.04
CA PRO A 46 17.53 3.20 22.21
C PRO A 46 18.02 2.71 20.85
N ILE A 47 17.67 3.43 19.79
CA ILE A 47 18.06 3.06 18.41
C ILE A 47 19.50 3.56 18.13
N GLU A 48 19.94 4.63 18.81
CA GLU A 48 21.33 5.10 18.88
C GLU A 48 22.34 3.97 19.12
N ASP A 49 22.13 3.17 20.17
CA ASP A 49 22.99 2.05 20.57
C ASP A 49 23.04 0.92 19.53
N GLN A 50 22.09 0.94 18.57
CA GLN A 50 21.96 -0.03 17.49
C GLN A 50 22.48 0.52 16.17
N GLY A 51 22.74 1.83 16.07
CA GLY A 51 23.28 2.55 14.92
C GLY A 51 24.82 2.65 14.90
N PRO A 52 25.40 3.42 13.97
CA PRO A 52 24.73 4.11 12.87
C PRO A 52 24.12 3.14 11.85
N LEU A 53 23.10 3.60 11.11
CA LEU A 53 22.36 2.84 10.10
C LEU A 53 22.28 3.66 8.81
N ASP A 54 22.58 3.05 7.66
CA ASP A 54 22.38 3.69 6.36
C ASP A 54 20.94 3.50 5.84
N VAL A 55 20.30 2.38 6.20
CA VAL A 55 18.94 2.02 5.75
C VAL A 55 18.20 1.32 6.89
N ILE A 56 16.90 1.57 7.03
CA ILE A 56 15.98 0.76 7.84
C ILE A 56 14.90 0.16 6.95
N ILE A 57 14.76 -1.16 6.97
CA ILE A 57 13.68 -1.91 6.33
C ILE A 57 12.65 -2.28 7.39
N HIS A 58 11.38 -1.86 7.25
CA HIS A 58 10.40 -2.21 8.27
C HIS A 58 9.00 -2.51 7.75
N LYS A 59 8.22 -3.23 8.58
CA LYS A 59 6.77 -3.30 8.45
C LYS A 59 6.12 -3.06 9.82
N LEU A 60 6.06 -1.79 10.21
CA LEU A 60 5.42 -1.33 11.45
C LEU A 60 3.88 -1.23 11.37
N THR A 61 3.25 -1.73 10.31
CA THR A 61 1.80 -1.55 10.04
C THR A 61 0.91 -1.92 11.23
N ASP A 62 1.18 -3.04 11.89
CA ASP A 62 0.36 -3.51 13.01
C ASP A 62 0.59 -2.66 14.26
N VAL A 63 1.85 -2.32 14.58
CA VAL A 63 2.21 -1.45 15.71
C VAL A 63 1.65 -0.03 15.54
N ILE A 64 1.64 0.50 14.31
CA ILE A 64 1.04 1.80 14.02
C ILE A 64 -0.48 1.75 14.23
N LEU A 65 -1.16 0.67 13.81
CA LEU A 65 -2.59 0.48 14.07
C LEU A 65 -2.92 0.31 15.56
N GLU A 66 -2.05 -0.37 16.32
CA GLU A 66 -2.19 -0.54 17.77
C GLU A 66 -1.95 0.80 18.50
N ALA A 67 -0.95 1.58 18.07
CA ALA A 67 -0.70 2.93 18.56
C ALA A 67 -1.87 3.89 18.28
N ASP A 68 -2.44 3.84 17.07
CA ASP A 68 -3.62 4.62 16.69
C ASP A 68 -4.89 4.20 17.46
N GLN A 69 -4.89 3.02 18.09
CA GLN A 69 -5.91 2.54 19.05
C GLN A 69 -5.59 2.92 20.50
N ASN A 70 -4.54 3.71 20.75
CA ASN A 70 -4.03 4.13 22.06
C ASN A 70 -3.39 3.01 22.90
N ASP A 71 -2.84 1.97 22.27
CA ASP A 71 -1.96 1.04 22.99
C ASP A 71 -0.67 1.76 23.41
N SER A 72 -0.41 1.80 24.71
CA SER A 72 0.68 2.59 25.29
C SER A 72 2.07 2.08 24.89
N GLN A 73 2.24 0.76 24.75
CA GLN A 73 3.52 0.18 24.33
C GLN A 73 3.79 0.54 22.87
N SER A 74 2.80 0.37 22.00
CA SER A 74 2.91 0.65 20.57
C SER A 74 3.13 2.14 20.29
N LEU A 75 2.48 3.03 21.04
CA LEU A 75 2.74 4.47 21.00
C LEU A 75 4.22 4.77 21.31
N GLU A 76 4.78 4.17 22.36
CA GLU A 76 6.19 4.35 22.74
C GLU A 76 7.16 3.82 21.65
N LEU A 77 6.87 2.66 21.05
CA LEU A 77 7.66 2.10 19.95
C LEU A 77 7.64 2.99 18.70
N VAL A 78 6.46 3.52 18.33
CA VAL A 78 6.31 4.42 17.17
C VAL A 78 6.96 5.77 17.43
N GLN A 79 6.81 6.33 18.64
CA GLN A 79 7.45 7.58 19.03
C GLN A 79 8.98 7.46 18.96
N ARG A 80 9.56 6.43 19.60
CA ARG A 80 11.02 6.19 19.58
C ARG A 80 11.56 6.02 18.16
N PHE A 81 10.79 5.37 17.29
CA PHE A 81 11.16 5.20 15.88
C PHE A 81 11.11 6.55 15.12
N GLN A 82 10.10 7.38 15.36
CA GLN A 82 10.00 8.72 14.78
C GLN A 82 11.13 9.65 15.26
N GLU A 83 11.42 9.66 16.57
CA GLU A 83 12.51 10.44 17.17
C GLU A 83 13.87 10.13 16.53
N TYR A 84 14.15 8.85 16.26
CA TYR A 84 15.37 8.44 15.56
C TYR A 84 15.39 8.90 14.09
N ILE A 85 14.26 8.80 13.37
CA ILE A 85 14.15 9.27 11.98
C ILE A 85 14.39 10.79 11.90
N ASP A 86 13.81 11.55 12.84
CA ASP A 86 13.94 13.00 12.88
C ASP A 86 15.36 13.46 13.24
N ALA A 87 16.09 12.66 14.05
CA ALA A 87 17.48 12.88 14.39
C ALA A 87 18.47 12.47 13.28
N HIS A 88 18.13 11.47 12.47
CA HIS A 88 18.99 10.85 11.44
C HIS A 88 18.40 10.95 10.02
N PRO A 89 18.30 12.15 9.44
CA PRO A 89 17.80 12.34 8.07
C PRO A 89 18.66 11.68 6.99
N GLU A 90 19.89 11.27 7.32
CA GLU A 90 20.75 10.44 6.47
C GLU A 90 20.28 8.99 6.35
N THR A 91 19.52 8.45 7.32
CA THR A 91 19.06 7.05 7.30
C THR A 91 17.87 6.88 6.37
N ILE A 92 18.01 6.03 5.34
CA ILE A 92 16.93 5.76 4.38
C ILE A 92 15.87 4.85 5.03
N ILE A 93 14.62 5.29 5.08
CA ILE A 93 13.50 4.50 5.63
C ILE A 93 12.70 3.84 4.51
N LEU A 94 12.67 2.51 4.49
CA LEU A 94 11.89 1.67 3.58
C LEU A 94 10.71 1.05 4.36
N ASP A 95 9.53 1.68 4.42
CA ASP A 95 9.08 2.89 3.71
C ASP A 95 8.57 3.97 4.69
N PRO A 96 8.60 5.27 4.33
CA PRO A 96 8.31 6.37 5.27
C PRO A 96 6.97 6.24 6.01
N LEU A 97 6.95 6.53 7.31
CA LEU A 97 5.74 6.38 8.14
C LEU A 97 4.48 7.07 7.60
N PRO A 98 4.53 8.30 7.02
CA PRO A 98 3.36 8.92 6.40
C PRO A 98 2.76 8.08 5.27
N ALA A 99 3.62 7.45 4.46
CA ALA A 99 3.21 6.57 3.36
C ALA A 99 2.51 5.31 3.90
N ILE A 100 3.09 4.70 4.94
CA ILE A 100 2.49 3.56 5.64
C ILE A 100 1.11 3.94 6.21
N ARG A 101 0.98 5.11 6.85
CA ARG A 101 -0.30 5.60 7.40
C ARG A 101 -1.39 5.81 6.34
N THR A 102 -1.03 6.23 5.13
CA THR A 102 -1.98 6.28 4.00
C THR A 102 -2.45 4.88 3.61
N LEU A 103 -1.53 3.91 3.51
CA LEU A 103 -1.84 2.52 3.14
C LEU A 103 -2.54 1.71 4.24
N LEU A 104 -2.72 2.26 5.44
CA LEU A 104 -3.52 1.68 6.52
C LEU A 104 -5.02 2.02 6.43
N ASP A 105 -5.39 2.99 5.59
CA ASP A 105 -6.76 3.48 5.40
C ASP A 105 -7.19 3.30 3.94
N ARG A 106 -8.17 2.41 3.68
CA ARG A 106 -8.64 2.12 2.32
C ARG A 106 -9.29 3.34 1.66
N SER A 107 -9.95 4.20 2.44
CA SER A 107 -10.61 5.41 1.94
C SER A 107 -9.56 6.37 1.34
N LYS A 108 -8.49 6.63 2.10
CA LYS A 108 -7.35 7.44 1.65
C LYS A 108 -6.58 6.79 0.51
N SER A 109 -6.37 5.47 0.57
CA SER A 109 -5.64 4.72 -0.44
C SER A 109 -6.34 4.75 -1.80
N TYR A 110 -7.65 4.51 -1.84
CA TYR A 110 -8.42 4.53 -3.09
C TYR A 110 -8.59 5.96 -3.63
N GLU A 111 -8.72 6.96 -2.77
CA GLU A 111 -8.77 8.37 -3.19
C GLU A 111 -7.45 8.82 -3.83
N LEU A 112 -6.31 8.43 -3.26
CA LEU A 112 -5.01 8.71 -3.87
C LEU A 112 -4.82 7.98 -5.20
N ILE A 113 -5.20 6.70 -5.29
CA ILE A 113 -5.19 5.95 -6.55
C ILE A 113 -6.03 6.67 -7.61
N ARG A 114 -7.27 7.05 -7.27
CA ARG A 114 -8.17 7.79 -8.17
C ARG A 114 -7.56 9.12 -8.66
N GLN A 115 -6.86 9.84 -7.80
CA GLN A 115 -6.16 11.08 -8.16
C GLN A 115 -4.97 10.82 -9.11
N ILE A 116 -4.19 9.77 -8.86
CA ILE A 116 -3.07 9.35 -9.72
C ILE A 116 -3.59 8.90 -11.10
N GLU A 117 -4.63 8.08 -11.15
CA GLU A 117 -5.24 7.61 -12.40
C GLU A 117 -5.81 8.78 -13.22
N ALA A 118 -6.45 9.75 -12.56
CA ALA A 118 -6.94 10.98 -13.19
C ALA A 118 -5.82 11.90 -13.71
N TYR A 119 -4.65 11.89 -13.05
CA TYR A 119 -3.45 12.61 -13.52
C TYR A 119 -2.77 11.90 -14.70
N MET A 120 -2.73 10.57 -14.70
CA MET A 120 -2.14 9.75 -15.77
C MET A 120 -2.92 9.84 -17.08
N GLN A 121 -4.25 10.01 -17.02
CA GLN A 121 -5.14 10.08 -18.19
C GLN A 121 -5.02 8.91 -19.18
N ASP A 122 -4.64 7.73 -18.68
CA ASP A 122 -4.51 6.50 -19.48
C ASP A 122 -5.87 5.80 -19.60
N GLU A 123 -6.43 5.77 -20.82
CA GLU A 123 -7.72 5.13 -21.10
C GLU A 123 -7.73 3.63 -20.81
N ARG A 124 -6.56 2.98 -20.66
CA ARG A 124 -6.44 1.57 -20.27
C ARG A 124 -6.68 1.33 -18.77
N ILE A 125 -6.87 2.37 -17.97
CA ILE A 125 -7.08 2.29 -16.52
C ILE A 125 -8.50 2.76 -16.16
N CYS A 126 -9.11 2.14 -15.16
CA CYS A 126 -10.38 2.60 -14.60
C CYS A 126 -10.38 2.53 -13.06
N SER A 127 -10.71 3.65 -12.42
CA SER A 127 -10.99 3.70 -10.97
C SER A 127 -12.41 3.18 -10.71
N PRO A 128 -12.62 2.05 -10.02
CA PRO A 128 -13.97 1.62 -9.68
C PRO A 128 -14.58 2.61 -8.68
N PRO A 129 -15.78 3.17 -8.96
CA PRO A 129 -16.44 4.09 -8.05
C PRO A 129 -16.48 3.54 -6.62
N PHE A 130 -16.15 4.37 -5.64
CA PHE A 130 -16.11 3.99 -4.24
C PHE A 130 -16.52 5.16 -3.34
N MET A 131 -16.94 4.86 -2.12
CA MET A 131 -17.15 5.86 -1.08
C MET A 131 -16.96 5.26 0.32
N GLU A 132 -16.70 6.10 1.31
CA GLU A 132 -16.75 5.74 2.72
C GLU A 132 -18.16 5.91 3.29
N LEU A 133 -18.66 4.89 3.97
CA LEU A 133 -19.84 4.97 4.82
C LEU A 133 -19.37 4.99 6.28
N THR A 134 -19.66 6.09 6.99
CA THR A 134 -19.32 6.32 8.40
C THR A 134 -20.45 5.98 9.37
N SER A 135 -21.70 6.02 8.89
CA SER A 135 -22.94 5.83 9.66
C SER A 135 -23.78 4.70 9.08
N ALA A 136 -24.57 4.03 9.93
CA ALA A 136 -25.46 2.93 9.54
C ALA A 136 -26.39 3.31 8.37
N CYS A 137 -26.66 2.35 7.49
CA CYS A 137 -27.50 2.56 6.32
C CYS A 137 -28.95 2.87 6.71
N GLY A 138 -29.52 3.92 6.13
CA GLY A 138 -30.88 4.39 6.33
C GLY A 138 -31.55 4.76 5.00
N GLU A 139 -32.64 5.54 5.06
CA GLU A 139 -33.48 5.87 3.89
C GLU A 139 -32.70 6.59 2.78
N ASP A 140 -31.86 7.58 3.14
CA ASP A 140 -31.07 8.37 2.19
C ASP A 140 -29.86 7.63 1.60
N THR A 141 -29.50 6.45 2.13
CA THR A 141 -28.25 5.78 1.74
C THR A 141 -28.21 5.37 0.28
N LEU A 142 -29.34 4.96 -0.31
CA LEU A 142 -29.39 4.67 -1.76
C LEU A 142 -29.12 5.91 -2.61
N GLN A 143 -29.77 7.03 -2.30
CA GLN A 143 -29.57 8.28 -3.05
C GLN A 143 -28.11 8.75 -2.97
N LEU A 144 -27.46 8.54 -1.81
CA LEU A 144 -26.05 8.84 -1.64
C LEU A 144 -25.14 7.90 -2.46
N ILE A 145 -25.45 6.60 -2.52
CA ILE A 145 -24.75 5.60 -3.35
C ILE A 145 -24.84 6.00 -4.84
N GLU A 146 -26.05 6.24 -5.34
CA GLU A 146 -26.30 6.62 -6.74
C GLU A 146 -25.61 7.95 -7.10
N LYS A 147 -25.66 8.94 -6.22
CA LYS A 147 -25.00 10.24 -6.40
C LYS A 147 -23.46 10.13 -6.51
N ASN A 148 -22.86 9.10 -5.91
CA ASN A 148 -21.43 8.82 -6.01
C ASN A 148 -21.08 7.85 -7.16
N GLY A 149 -22.03 7.55 -8.07
CA GLY A 149 -21.80 6.70 -9.24
C GLY A 149 -21.61 5.21 -8.91
N LEU A 150 -22.01 4.78 -7.71
CA LEU A 150 -22.03 3.38 -7.33
C LEU A 150 -23.33 2.71 -7.79
N ALA A 151 -23.24 1.46 -8.19
CA ALA A 151 -24.37 0.62 -8.58
C ALA A 151 -24.23 -0.78 -7.97
N PHE A 152 -25.33 -1.54 -7.93
CA PHE A 152 -25.26 -2.95 -7.55
C PHE A 152 -24.70 -3.81 -8.71
N PRO A 153 -23.88 -4.83 -8.43
CA PRO A 153 -23.31 -5.14 -7.12
C PRO A 153 -22.11 -4.25 -6.73
N PHE A 154 -21.92 -4.08 -5.42
CA PHE A 154 -20.71 -3.49 -4.84
C PHE A 154 -20.15 -4.33 -3.71
N ILE A 155 -18.84 -4.24 -3.51
CA ILE A 155 -18.11 -4.89 -2.41
C ILE A 155 -17.92 -3.92 -1.24
N CYS A 156 -18.26 -4.37 -0.03
CA CYS A 156 -17.97 -3.71 1.23
C CYS A 156 -16.66 -4.24 1.82
N LYS A 157 -15.79 -3.32 2.23
CA LYS A 157 -14.48 -3.58 2.86
C LYS A 157 -14.40 -2.75 4.15
N THR A 158 -13.72 -3.24 5.18
CA THR A 158 -13.41 -2.39 6.36
C THR A 158 -12.60 -1.16 5.94
N ARG A 159 -12.77 -0.02 6.61
CA ARG A 159 -11.93 1.16 6.34
C ARG A 159 -10.45 0.89 6.66
N VAL A 160 -10.17 0.33 7.83
CA VAL A 160 -8.82 -0.11 8.21
C VAL A 160 -8.39 -1.24 7.26
N ALA A 161 -7.23 -1.09 6.63
CA ALA A 161 -6.78 -1.97 5.55
C ALA A 161 -6.04 -3.25 6.04
N HIS A 162 -5.40 -3.20 7.20
CA HIS A 162 -4.56 -4.28 7.75
C HIS A 162 -5.02 -4.73 9.15
N GLY A 163 -4.52 -5.89 9.61
CA GLY A 163 -4.83 -6.44 10.93
C GLY A 163 -5.92 -7.52 10.94
N THR A 164 -6.20 -8.08 12.12
CA THR A 164 -6.99 -9.32 12.29
C THR A 164 -8.38 -9.28 11.65
N ASN A 165 -9.07 -8.13 11.72
CA ASN A 165 -10.45 -7.98 11.25
C ASN A 165 -10.57 -7.27 9.89
N SER A 166 -9.46 -6.86 9.24
CA SER A 166 -9.53 -6.04 8.02
C SER A 166 -9.88 -6.80 6.74
N HIS A 167 -10.05 -8.12 6.85
CA HIS A 167 -10.23 -9.05 5.76
C HIS A 167 -11.67 -9.54 5.59
N GLU A 168 -12.55 -9.26 6.55
CA GLU A 168 -13.99 -9.53 6.40
C GLU A 168 -14.61 -8.55 5.41
N MET A 169 -15.28 -9.09 4.40
CA MET A 169 -15.87 -8.36 3.29
C MET A 169 -17.28 -8.88 3.01
N ALA A 170 -18.09 -8.05 2.35
CA ALA A 170 -19.40 -8.45 1.85
C ALA A 170 -19.59 -8.00 0.40
N ILE A 171 -20.45 -8.67 -0.35
CA ILE A 171 -20.92 -8.21 -1.66
C ILE A 171 -22.42 -8.03 -1.58
N ILE A 172 -22.90 -6.84 -1.91
CA ILE A 172 -24.30 -6.43 -1.80
C ILE A 172 -24.90 -6.39 -3.20
N PHE A 173 -26.09 -6.98 -3.38
CA PHE A 173 -26.75 -7.16 -4.68
C PHE A 173 -28.04 -6.35 -4.85
N ASN A 174 -28.59 -5.80 -3.77
CA ASN A 174 -29.86 -5.09 -3.74
C ASN A 174 -29.97 -4.19 -2.50
N GLN A 175 -31.04 -3.39 -2.45
CA GLN A 175 -31.36 -2.50 -1.33
C GLN A 175 -31.52 -3.22 0.02
N GLU A 176 -32.12 -4.41 0.05
CA GLU A 176 -32.33 -5.14 1.31
C GLU A 176 -31.00 -5.54 1.94
N GLY A 177 -30.03 -5.91 1.11
CA GLY A 177 -28.67 -6.22 1.48
C GLY A 177 -27.91 -5.07 2.16
N LEU A 178 -28.38 -3.81 2.09
CA LEU A 178 -27.77 -2.69 2.83
C LEU A 178 -27.77 -2.92 4.35
N LYS A 179 -28.71 -3.72 4.87
CA LYS A 179 -28.78 -4.12 6.29
C LYS A 179 -27.55 -4.94 6.73
N ALA A 180 -26.79 -5.51 5.78
CA ALA A 180 -25.56 -6.24 6.04
C ALA A 180 -24.33 -5.34 6.26
N VAL A 181 -24.39 -4.08 5.82
CA VAL A 181 -23.25 -3.16 5.80
C VAL A 181 -22.90 -2.73 7.23
N ARG A 182 -21.62 -2.76 7.58
CA ARG A 182 -21.10 -2.42 8.91
C ARG A 182 -20.10 -1.26 8.86
N PRO A 183 -20.56 -0.01 8.96
CA PRO A 183 -19.72 1.17 9.09
C PRO A 183 -18.83 1.16 10.36
N PRO A 184 -17.65 1.82 10.34
CA PRO A 184 -17.05 2.52 9.21
C PRO A 184 -16.46 1.56 8.16
N CYS A 185 -16.89 1.70 6.91
CA CYS A 185 -16.51 0.82 5.82
C CYS A 185 -16.38 1.58 4.49
N VAL A 186 -15.62 1.03 3.56
CA VAL A 186 -15.55 1.49 2.18
C VAL A 186 -16.40 0.56 1.33
N ILE A 187 -17.29 1.13 0.52
CA ILE A 187 -18.01 0.40 -0.53
C ILE A 187 -17.41 0.77 -1.89
N GLN A 188 -17.29 -0.20 -2.79
CA GLN A 188 -16.68 -0.03 -4.11
C GLN A 188 -17.44 -0.87 -5.14
N SER A 189 -17.71 -0.33 -6.33
CA SER A 189 -18.38 -1.06 -7.42
C SER A 189 -17.68 -2.39 -7.71
N PHE A 190 -18.46 -3.46 -7.80
CA PHE A 190 -17.93 -4.78 -8.11
C PHE A 190 -17.70 -4.89 -9.62
N ILE A 191 -16.46 -5.13 -10.02
CA ILE A 191 -16.06 -5.28 -11.43
C ILE A 191 -15.95 -6.78 -11.74
N ASN A 192 -16.68 -7.26 -12.75
CA ASN A 192 -16.49 -8.61 -13.29
C ASN A 192 -15.13 -8.72 -13.98
N HIS A 193 -14.37 -9.76 -13.65
CA HIS A 193 -12.96 -9.90 -14.05
C HIS A 193 -12.52 -11.36 -14.25
N ASN A 194 -13.49 -12.24 -14.53
CA ASN A 194 -13.27 -13.65 -14.87
C ASN A 194 -12.42 -14.41 -13.82
N ALA A 195 -12.64 -14.13 -12.53
CA ALA A 195 -12.03 -14.81 -11.38
C ALA A 195 -10.50 -14.81 -11.28
N VAL A 196 -9.79 -13.94 -12.02
CA VAL A 196 -8.32 -13.84 -11.96
C VAL A 196 -7.88 -12.51 -11.35
N LEU A 197 -7.17 -12.59 -10.24
CA LEU A 197 -6.46 -11.46 -9.63
C LEU A 197 -4.99 -11.46 -10.09
N TYR A 198 -4.49 -10.30 -10.47
CA TYR A 198 -3.08 -10.06 -10.77
C TYR A 198 -2.44 -9.28 -9.62
N LYS A 199 -1.74 -9.98 -8.72
CA LYS A 199 -0.95 -9.34 -7.67
C LYS A 199 0.37 -8.85 -8.27
N VAL A 200 0.51 -7.55 -8.45
CA VAL A 200 1.79 -6.93 -8.79
C VAL A 200 2.53 -6.67 -7.49
N PHE A 201 3.60 -7.41 -7.25
CA PHE A 201 4.50 -7.20 -6.14
C PHE A 201 5.65 -6.28 -6.58
N VAL A 202 5.76 -5.10 -5.97
CA VAL A 202 6.72 -4.05 -6.34
C VAL A 202 7.86 -4.02 -5.32
N VAL A 203 9.09 -3.94 -5.82
CA VAL A 203 10.33 -3.82 -5.04
C VAL A 203 11.18 -2.72 -5.68
N GLY A 204 10.89 -1.47 -5.33
CA GLY A 204 11.52 -0.30 -5.95
C GLY A 204 11.18 -0.19 -7.44
N GLU A 205 12.21 -0.21 -8.30
CA GLU A 205 12.05 -0.17 -9.75
C GLU A 205 11.62 -1.51 -10.37
N SER A 206 11.77 -2.63 -9.64
CA SER A 206 11.37 -3.96 -10.09
C SER A 206 9.93 -4.28 -9.68
N TYR A 207 9.24 -5.10 -10.47
CA TYR A 207 7.99 -5.74 -10.05
C TYR A 207 7.87 -7.16 -10.59
N THR A 208 7.00 -7.98 -9.96
CA THR A 208 6.63 -9.31 -10.45
C THR A 208 5.12 -9.48 -10.36
N VAL A 209 4.50 -9.96 -11.43
CA VAL A 209 3.05 -10.23 -11.50
C VAL A 209 2.77 -11.68 -11.15
N VAL A 210 2.01 -11.92 -10.07
CA VAL A 210 1.59 -13.25 -9.62
C VAL A 210 0.07 -13.38 -9.77
N LYS A 211 -0.37 -14.32 -10.61
CA LYS A 211 -1.80 -14.67 -10.73
C LYS A 211 -2.29 -15.33 -9.43
N ARG A 212 -3.52 -14.99 -9.02
CA ARG A 212 -4.23 -15.59 -7.88
C ARG A 212 -5.69 -15.88 -8.25
N PRO A 213 -6.32 -16.86 -7.57
CA PRO A 213 -7.77 -16.97 -7.56
C PRO A 213 -8.43 -15.66 -7.07
N SER A 214 -9.60 -15.36 -7.59
CA SER A 214 -10.39 -14.17 -7.25
C SER A 214 -11.88 -14.46 -7.38
N LEU A 215 -12.71 -13.49 -7.00
CA LEU A 215 -14.16 -13.61 -7.04
C LEU A 215 -14.66 -13.82 -8.48
N LYS A 216 -15.54 -14.81 -8.65
CA LYS A 216 -16.24 -15.08 -9.90
C LYS A 216 -17.10 -13.92 -10.37
N ASN A 217 -17.48 -13.94 -11.64
CA ASN A 217 -18.45 -12.99 -12.19
C ASN A 217 -19.82 -13.12 -11.52
N PHE A 218 -20.54 -12.01 -11.47
CA PHE A 218 -21.94 -11.95 -11.07
C PHE A 218 -22.77 -11.20 -12.12
N SER A 219 -24.08 -11.40 -12.11
CA SER A 219 -25.02 -10.58 -12.91
C SER A 219 -24.86 -9.11 -12.55
N ALA A 220 -24.69 -8.25 -13.55
CA ALA A 220 -24.66 -6.81 -13.37
C ALA A 220 -26.06 -6.28 -13.00
N GLY A 221 -26.12 -5.20 -12.21
CA GLY A 221 -27.36 -4.61 -11.74
C GLY A 221 -27.91 -5.25 -10.47
N ILE A 222 -29.15 -4.89 -10.14
CA ILE A 222 -29.88 -5.40 -8.98
C ILE A 222 -30.20 -6.88 -9.17
N SER A 223 -30.02 -7.67 -8.12
CA SER A 223 -30.39 -9.09 -8.07
C SER A 223 -31.00 -9.43 -6.71
N ASP A 224 -32.08 -10.21 -6.70
CA ASP A 224 -32.78 -10.65 -5.48
C ASP A 224 -31.97 -11.64 -4.61
N ARG A 225 -30.70 -11.89 -4.95
CA ARG A 225 -29.79 -12.73 -4.17
C ARG A 225 -29.38 -12.04 -2.86
N GLU A 226 -29.30 -12.83 -1.79
CA GLU A 226 -28.73 -12.42 -0.51
C GLU A 226 -27.27 -11.91 -0.62
N SER A 227 -26.90 -11.00 0.29
CA SER A 227 -25.51 -10.52 0.40
C SER A 227 -24.54 -11.67 0.71
N ILE A 228 -23.43 -11.73 -0.01
CA ILE A 228 -22.37 -12.73 0.23
C ILE A 228 -21.37 -12.16 1.24
N PHE A 229 -21.09 -12.88 2.32
CA PHE A 229 -20.04 -12.54 3.29
C PHE A 229 -18.84 -13.49 3.12
N PHE A 230 -17.62 -12.97 3.19
CA PHE A 230 -16.41 -13.77 3.07
C PHE A 230 -15.19 -13.08 3.69
N ASN A 231 -14.22 -13.89 4.12
CA ASN A 231 -12.89 -13.42 4.45
C ASN A 231 -11.99 -13.48 3.20
N SER A 232 -11.34 -12.37 2.83
CA SER A 232 -10.52 -12.28 1.59
C SER A 232 -9.31 -13.22 1.58
N HIS A 233 -8.85 -13.70 2.74
CA HIS A 233 -7.83 -14.76 2.81
C HIS A 233 -8.31 -16.13 2.30
N ASN A 234 -9.61 -16.37 2.25
CA ASN A 234 -10.15 -17.61 1.68
C ASN A 234 -10.32 -17.51 0.15
N VAL A 235 -10.15 -16.32 -0.42
CA VAL A 235 -10.43 -16.01 -1.84
C VAL A 235 -9.16 -15.87 -2.69
N SER A 236 -8.10 -15.21 -2.19
CA SER A 236 -6.94 -14.84 -3.05
C SER A 236 -5.55 -15.23 -2.52
N LYS A 237 -5.47 -16.33 -1.77
CA LYS A 237 -4.20 -17.05 -1.50
C LYS A 237 -3.91 -18.05 -2.64
N PRO A 238 -2.68 -18.59 -2.76
CA PRO A 238 -2.32 -19.48 -3.87
C PRO A 238 -3.27 -20.68 -3.99
N GLU A 239 -3.56 -21.33 -2.86
CA GLU A 239 -4.41 -22.53 -2.78
C GLU A 239 -5.91 -22.22 -2.52
N SER A 240 -6.35 -20.97 -2.74
CA SER A 240 -7.75 -20.57 -2.49
C SER A 240 -8.71 -21.18 -3.51
N SER A 241 -9.45 -22.20 -3.11
CA SER A 241 -10.49 -22.84 -3.92
C SER A 241 -11.83 -22.84 -3.18
N SER A 242 -12.86 -22.25 -3.79
CA SER A 242 -14.21 -22.19 -3.24
C SER A 242 -15.25 -21.93 -4.34
N VAL A 243 -16.53 -22.07 -4.02
CA VAL A 243 -17.65 -21.68 -4.92
C VAL A 243 -17.63 -20.18 -5.29
N LEU A 244 -16.94 -19.34 -4.51
CA LEU A 244 -16.76 -17.91 -4.80
C LEU A 244 -15.64 -17.65 -5.82
N THR A 245 -14.69 -18.57 -5.98
CA THR A 245 -13.59 -18.47 -6.96
C THR A 245 -13.77 -19.36 -8.19
N ALA A 246 -14.75 -20.28 -8.16
CA ALA A 246 -15.14 -21.09 -9.30
C ALA A 246 -15.91 -20.26 -10.35
N LEU A 247 -15.21 -19.90 -11.43
CA LEU A 247 -15.79 -19.25 -12.61
C LEU A 247 -16.67 -20.24 -13.40
N ASP A 248 -17.91 -19.85 -13.71
CA ASP A 248 -18.83 -20.72 -14.47
C ASP A 248 -18.44 -20.80 -15.95
N LYS A 249 -18.07 -19.66 -16.54
CA LYS A 249 -17.58 -19.48 -17.91
C LYS A 249 -16.85 -18.14 -18.01
N ILE A 250 -15.97 -18.01 -18.99
CA ILE A 250 -15.35 -16.72 -19.34
C ILE A 250 -16.39 -15.86 -20.06
N GLU A 251 -16.46 -14.57 -19.71
CA GLU A 251 -17.36 -13.59 -20.32
C GLU A 251 -16.59 -12.32 -20.66
N GLY A 252 -16.90 -11.71 -21.82
CA GLY A 252 -16.26 -10.47 -22.25
C GLY A 252 -14.74 -10.60 -22.50
N VAL A 253 -14.01 -9.52 -22.22
CA VAL A 253 -12.55 -9.45 -22.34
C VAL A 253 -11.87 -10.30 -21.25
N PHE A 254 -10.84 -11.05 -21.63
CA PHE A 254 -10.07 -11.88 -20.69
C PHE A 254 -8.58 -11.88 -21.00
N GLU A 255 -7.97 -10.72 -20.79
CA GLU A 255 -6.55 -10.50 -21.07
C GLU A 255 -5.67 -10.58 -19.81
N ARG A 256 -4.36 -10.52 -20.04
CA ARG A 256 -3.36 -10.21 -19.00
C ARG A 256 -3.22 -8.70 -18.87
N PRO A 257 -2.80 -8.18 -17.71
CA PRO A 257 -2.45 -6.78 -17.60
C PRO A 257 -1.28 -6.44 -18.51
N ASP A 258 -1.30 -5.20 -18.99
CA ASP A 258 -0.28 -4.55 -19.79
C ASP A 258 0.89 -4.13 -18.88
N ASP A 259 2.08 -4.62 -19.17
CA ASP A 259 3.30 -4.37 -18.37
C ASP A 259 3.69 -2.88 -18.34
N ASP A 260 3.32 -2.08 -19.34
CA ASP A 260 3.58 -0.64 -19.35
C ASP A 260 2.55 0.14 -18.52
N VAL A 261 1.28 -0.31 -18.50
CA VAL A 261 0.29 0.19 -17.53
C VAL A 261 0.75 -0.08 -16.10
N ILE A 262 1.20 -1.31 -15.81
CA ILE A 262 1.75 -1.65 -14.49
C ILE A 262 2.96 -0.77 -14.14
N ARG A 263 3.86 -0.54 -15.11
CA ARG A 263 5.08 0.26 -14.92
C ARG A 263 4.76 1.69 -14.53
N GLU A 264 3.85 2.34 -15.24
CA GLU A 264 3.49 3.73 -14.96
C GLU A 264 2.63 3.86 -13.69
N ILE A 265 1.68 2.95 -13.40
CA ILE A 265 0.97 2.93 -12.11
C ILE A 265 1.95 2.76 -10.95
N SER A 266 2.88 1.80 -11.04
CA SER A 266 3.90 1.55 -10.01
C SER A 266 4.76 2.79 -9.79
N LYS A 267 5.29 3.38 -10.87
CA LYS A 267 6.11 4.60 -10.84
C LYS A 267 5.36 5.78 -10.22
N ALA A 268 4.11 6.04 -10.61
CA ALA A 268 3.32 7.13 -10.09
C ALA A 268 2.99 6.94 -8.59
N LEU A 269 2.64 5.72 -8.16
CA LEU A 269 2.45 5.40 -6.73
C LEU A 269 3.72 5.60 -5.91
N ARG A 270 4.88 5.16 -6.41
CA ARG A 270 6.19 5.37 -5.77
C ARG A 270 6.52 6.86 -5.63
N GLN A 271 6.28 7.64 -6.68
CA GLN A 271 6.53 9.08 -6.68
C GLN A 271 5.57 9.85 -5.76
N ALA A 272 4.29 9.49 -5.71
CA ALA A 272 3.28 10.17 -4.91
C ALA A 272 3.32 9.84 -3.42
N LEU A 273 3.65 8.59 -3.05
CA LEU A 273 3.70 8.13 -1.66
C LEU A 273 5.11 8.07 -1.06
N GLY A 274 6.15 7.90 -1.87
CA GLY A 274 7.47 7.53 -1.40
C GLY A 274 7.59 6.07 -0.92
N VAL A 275 6.61 5.20 -1.23
CA VAL A 275 6.75 3.74 -0.99
C VAL A 275 7.67 3.10 -2.02
N SER A 276 8.23 1.94 -1.67
CA SER A 276 8.98 1.09 -2.59
C SER A 276 8.73 -0.40 -2.37
N LEU A 277 8.33 -0.82 -1.17
CA LEU A 277 8.02 -2.21 -0.81
C LEU A 277 6.51 -2.36 -0.64
N PHE A 278 5.79 -2.53 -1.74
CA PHE A 278 4.32 -2.63 -1.73
C PHE A 278 3.81 -3.66 -2.74
N GLY A 279 2.51 -3.92 -2.71
CA GLY A 279 1.84 -4.66 -3.78
C GLY A 279 0.51 -4.02 -4.12
N ILE A 280 0.17 -4.04 -5.41
CA ILE A 280 -1.14 -3.63 -5.92
C ILE A 280 -1.87 -4.84 -6.49
N ASP A 281 -3.17 -4.89 -6.19
CA ASP A 281 -4.08 -5.93 -6.65
C ASP A 281 -4.84 -5.39 -7.86
N ILE A 282 -4.46 -5.87 -9.04
CA ILE A 282 -5.08 -5.49 -10.32
C ILE A 282 -6.04 -6.56 -10.78
N ILE A 283 -7.22 -6.15 -11.22
CA ILE A 283 -8.15 -6.97 -12.00
C ILE A 283 -8.38 -6.33 -13.37
N ILE A 284 -8.70 -7.15 -14.36
CA ILE A 284 -9.03 -6.69 -15.72
C ILE A 284 -10.55 -6.67 -15.86
N ASN A 285 -11.12 -5.49 -16.08
CA ASN A 285 -12.56 -5.30 -16.28
C ASN A 285 -12.99 -6.04 -17.55
N ASN A 286 -13.85 -7.06 -17.41
CA ASN A 286 -14.23 -7.87 -18.56
C ASN A 286 -15.19 -7.17 -19.55
N GLN A 287 -15.71 -6.00 -19.21
CA GLN A 287 -16.53 -5.20 -20.12
C GLN A 287 -15.68 -4.27 -21.01
N THR A 288 -14.57 -3.75 -20.48
CA THR A 288 -13.78 -2.69 -21.15
C THR A 288 -12.32 -3.07 -21.43
N GLY A 289 -11.81 -4.15 -20.83
CA GLY A 289 -10.39 -4.51 -20.86
C GLY A 289 -9.50 -3.65 -19.95
N GLN A 290 -10.06 -2.68 -19.23
CA GLN A 290 -9.30 -1.74 -18.41
C GLN A 290 -8.77 -2.38 -17.12
N HIS A 291 -7.67 -1.83 -16.62
CA HIS A 291 -7.03 -2.19 -15.37
C HIS A 291 -7.74 -1.46 -14.22
N ALA A 292 -8.21 -2.20 -13.23
CA ALA A 292 -8.71 -1.62 -11.98
C ALA A 292 -7.80 -2.04 -10.81
N VAL A 293 -7.21 -1.06 -10.12
CA VAL A 293 -6.51 -1.29 -8.85
C VAL A 293 -7.55 -1.37 -7.74
N ILE A 294 -7.71 -2.56 -7.14
CA ILE A 294 -8.75 -2.82 -6.13
C ILE A 294 -8.22 -2.97 -4.71
N ASP A 295 -6.92 -3.08 -4.51
CA ASP A 295 -6.27 -3.05 -3.20
C ASP A 295 -4.79 -2.64 -3.34
N ILE A 296 -4.24 -2.02 -2.30
CA ILE A 296 -2.81 -1.68 -2.21
C ILE A 296 -2.32 -2.01 -0.80
N ASN A 297 -1.15 -2.63 -0.70
CA ASN A 297 -0.65 -3.24 0.52
C ASN A 297 0.79 -2.86 0.81
N ALA A 298 1.05 -2.23 1.96
CA ALA A 298 2.41 -2.00 2.46
C ALA A 298 3.11 -3.33 2.81
N PHE A 299 4.34 -3.51 2.31
CA PHE A 299 5.23 -4.66 2.47
C PHE A 299 4.48 -6.01 2.53
N PRO A 300 3.97 -6.50 1.40
CA PRO A 300 3.16 -7.72 1.34
C PRO A 300 4.01 -9.00 1.58
N GLY A 301 3.42 -10.16 1.27
CA GLY A 301 4.04 -11.47 1.51
C GLY A 301 5.04 -11.94 0.45
N TYR A 302 5.06 -11.34 -0.76
CA TYR A 302 5.91 -11.73 -1.91
C TYR A 302 5.87 -13.23 -2.29
N GLU A 303 4.83 -13.94 -1.86
CA GLU A 303 4.56 -15.34 -2.20
C GLU A 303 4.41 -15.52 -3.72
N GLY A 304 5.36 -16.22 -4.34
CA GLY A 304 5.44 -16.44 -5.78
C GLY A 304 6.50 -15.58 -6.50
N VAL A 305 7.27 -14.77 -5.77
CA VAL A 305 8.38 -13.96 -6.31
C VAL A 305 9.71 -14.60 -5.88
N SER A 306 10.35 -15.36 -6.78
CA SER A 306 11.65 -16.00 -6.49
C SER A 306 12.77 -14.99 -6.25
N GLU A 307 12.77 -13.90 -7.02
CA GLU A 307 13.85 -12.90 -7.02
C GLU A 307 13.73 -11.85 -5.91
N PHE A 308 12.74 -11.95 -5.01
CA PHE A 308 12.43 -10.93 -4.01
C PHE A 308 13.66 -10.41 -3.24
N PHE A 309 14.59 -11.29 -2.85
CA PHE A 309 15.82 -10.90 -2.16
C PHE A 309 16.87 -10.26 -3.06
N THR A 310 16.94 -10.68 -4.33
CA THR A 310 17.80 -10.07 -5.35
C THR A 310 17.31 -8.65 -5.64
N ASP A 311 15.99 -8.48 -5.84
CA ASP A 311 15.35 -7.20 -6.10
C ASP A 311 15.47 -6.26 -4.90
N LEU A 312 15.25 -6.75 -3.68
CA LEU A 312 15.37 -5.95 -2.45
C LEU A 312 16.80 -5.43 -2.27
N LEU A 313 17.81 -6.29 -2.51
CA LEU A 313 19.22 -5.89 -2.47
C LEU A 313 19.56 -4.87 -3.56
N ASN A 314 19.03 -5.05 -4.77
CA ASN A 314 19.23 -4.10 -5.88
C ASN A 314 18.57 -2.75 -5.60
N HIS A 315 17.38 -2.75 -4.99
CA HIS A 315 16.68 -1.53 -4.58
C HIS A 315 17.46 -0.79 -3.49
N ILE A 316 17.95 -1.48 -2.45
CA ILE A 316 18.84 -0.89 -1.42
C ILE A 316 20.08 -0.28 -2.08
N ALA A 317 20.70 -0.97 -3.03
CA ALA A 317 21.84 -0.43 -3.77
C ALA A 317 21.48 0.83 -4.57
N ALA A 318 20.26 0.91 -5.12
CA ALA A 318 19.79 2.06 -5.89
C ALA A 318 19.51 3.28 -4.99
N VAL A 319 18.81 3.13 -3.87
CA VAL A 319 18.52 4.25 -2.95
C VAL A 319 19.80 4.80 -2.30
N LEU A 320 20.74 3.93 -1.94
CA LEU A 320 22.07 4.34 -1.46
C LEU A 320 22.93 5.05 -2.51
N GLN A 321 22.70 4.79 -3.80
CA GLN A 321 23.33 5.55 -4.90
C GLN A 321 22.63 6.88 -5.13
N GLY A 322 21.29 6.95 -4.99
CA GLY A 322 20.52 8.19 -5.11
C GLY A 322 20.82 9.22 -4.01
N GLN A 323 21.19 8.75 -2.81
CA GLN A 323 21.68 9.61 -1.73
C GLN A 323 23.14 10.08 -1.92
N ALA A 324 23.94 9.44 -2.78
CA ALA A 324 25.32 9.87 -2.99
C ALA A 324 25.31 11.20 -3.78
N PRO A 325 25.77 12.33 -3.20
CA PRO A 325 25.64 13.63 -3.85
C PRO A 325 26.49 13.71 -5.13
N GLU A 326 26.09 14.55 -6.10
CA GLU A 326 26.75 14.78 -7.41
C GLU A 326 28.16 15.40 -7.35
N VAL A 327 28.89 15.23 -6.25
CA VAL A 327 30.27 15.71 -6.03
C VAL A 327 31.26 15.19 -7.09
N THR A 328 30.92 14.12 -7.82
CA THR A 328 31.76 13.55 -8.88
C THR A 328 31.63 14.23 -10.24
N GLN A 329 30.57 14.99 -10.54
CA GLN A 329 30.50 15.75 -11.81
C GLN A 329 31.32 17.06 -11.74
N LEU A 330 31.25 17.79 -10.61
CA LEU A 330 31.92 19.09 -10.47
C LEU A 330 33.46 19.00 -10.48
N ASN A 331 34.01 17.86 -10.06
CA ASN A 331 35.46 17.62 -10.11
C ASN A 331 35.97 17.26 -11.50
N ARG A 332 35.11 16.74 -12.39
CA ARG A 332 35.51 16.37 -13.76
C ARG A 332 35.54 17.59 -14.70
N SER A 333 34.69 18.58 -14.47
CA SER A 333 34.70 19.85 -15.19
C SER A 333 35.85 20.77 -14.75
N LYS A 334 36.22 20.81 -13.46
CA LYS A 334 37.40 21.55 -13.01
C LYS A 334 38.72 21.03 -13.59
N LEU A 335 38.91 19.72 -13.63
CA LEU A 335 40.14 19.10 -14.18
C LEU A 335 40.32 19.28 -15.70
N LEU A 336 39.23 19.55 -16.43
CA LEU A 336 39.27 19.90 -17.85
C LEU A 336 39.46 21.40 -18.10
N ALA A 337 38.99 22.26 -17.18
CA ALA A 337 39.13 23.71 -17.29
C ALA A 337 40.57 24.22 -17.04
N GLU A 338 41.38 23.49 -16.26
CA GLU A 338 42.76 23.89 -15.95
C GLU A 338 43.82 23.48 -17.00
N GLN A 339 43.44 22.78 -18.08
CA GLN A 339 44.38 22.34 -19.13
C GLN A 339 44.23 23.04 -20.50
N THR A 340 43.34 24.02 -20.65
CA THR A 340 43.18 24.75 -21.91
C THR A 340 43.12 26.27 -21.75
N GLY A 341 44.16 26.94 -22.24
CA GLY A 341 44.03 28.29 -22.81
C GLY A 341 44.51 29.46 -21.96
N GLY A 342 45.83 29.64 -21.86
CA GLY A 342 46.38 30.99 -21.82
C GLY A 342 46.68 31.46 -23.25
N ILE A 343 46.21 32.66 -23.63
CA ILE A 343 46.75 33.62 -24.63
C ILE A 343 45.72 34.77 -24.81
N MET A 344 46.21 36.00 -24.98
CA MET A 344 45.43 37.25 -25.20
C MET A 344 44.75 37.23 -26.60
N ASP A 345 43.67 37.96 -26.90
CA ASP A 345 43.68 39.42 -27.10
C ASP A 345 42.30 40.14 -27.22
N GLU A 346 42.35 41.44 -27.54
CA GLU A 346 41.36 42.53 -27.49
C GLU A 346 39.87 42.39 -27.95
N ARG A 347 39.02 43.16 -27.22
CA ARG A 347 37.88 44.06 -27.59
C ARG A 347 37.05 43.82 -28.88
N ILE A 348 35.71 43.95 -28.71
CA ILE A 348 34.86 45.00 -29.33
C ILE A 348 33.48 45.05 -28.63
N CYS A 349 32.88 46.25 -28.53
CA CYS A 349 31.55 46.48 -27.95
C CYS A 349 30.48 46.66 -29.04
N CYS A 350 29.23 46.23 -28.80
CA CYS A 350 28.02 46.80 -29.41
C CYS A 350 26.78 46.54 -28.54
N ALA A 351 25.84 47.48 -28.51
CA ALA A 351 24.68 47.51 -27.62
C ALA A 351 23.33 47.32 -28.35
N SER A 352 22.25 47.29 -27.53
CA SER A 352 20.80 47.22 -27.85
C SER A 352 20.27 45.79 -28.06
N THR A 353 19.02 45.43 -27.69
CA THR A 353 17.88 46.21 -27.13
C THR A 353 17.15 45.38 -26.04
N GLY A 354 16.46 46.02 -25.09
CA GLY A 354 15.67 45.32 -24.06
C GLY A 354 14.14 45.49 -24.21
N CYS A 355 13.37 44.59 -23.57
CA CYS A 355 11.94 44.74 -23.28
C CYS A 355 11.61 44.16 -21.89
N LEU A 356 10.75 44.87 -21.15
CA LEU A 356 10.03 44.43 -19.94
C LEU A 356 8.89 43.45 -20.34
N SER A 357 8.17 42.68 -19.51
CA SER A 357 8.09 42.38 -18.06
C SER A 357 7.46 40.96 -17.94
N VAL A 358 7.39 40.26 -16.81
CA VAL A 358 6.45 40.41 -15.66
C VAL A 358 6.87 39.40 -14.57
N MET A 359 6.82 39.81 -13.30
CA MET A 359 6.93 38.91 -12.15
C MET A 359 5.54 38.47 -11.65
N GLY A 360 5.37 37.18 -11.39
CA GLY A 360 4.27 36.60 -10.59
C GLY A 360 4.78 35.30 -9.98
N LYS A 361 5.32 35.34 -8.75
CA LYS A 361 4.65 35.21 -7.44
C LYS A 361 4.29 33.77 -7.07
N ASP A 362 4.89 33.35 -5.97
CA ASP A 362 4.75 32.07 -5.30
C ASP A 362 3.31 31.78 -4.85
N SER A 363 2.97 30.48 -4.78
CA SER A 363 1.80 29.99 -4.04
C SER A 363 2.24 28.89 -3.06
N SER A 364 2.62 29.34 -1.86
CA SER A 364 2.87 28.51 -0.69
C SER A 364 1.55 27.97 -0.10
N TRP A 365 1.52 26.70 0.27
CA TRP A 365 0.40 26.07 0.98
C TRP A 365 0.17 26.73 2.36
N ILE A 366 -1.05 27.22 2.60
CA ILE A 366 -1.48 27.74 3.90
C ILE A 366 -2.41 26.71 4.55
N VAL A 367 -2.08 26.34 5.79
CA VAL A 367 -2.94 25.56 6.69
C VAL A 367 -3.74 26.55 7.53
N GLU A 368 -5.07 26.50 7.46
CA GLU A 368 -5.91 27.28 8.37
C GLU A 368 -6.08 26.54 9.70
N SER A 369 -5.78 27.24 10.80
CA SER A 369 -5.94 26.76 12.16
C SER A 369 -7.09 27.50 12.84
N GLU A 370 -8.17 26.81 13.20
CA GLU A 370 -9.19 27.36 14.10
C GLU A 370 -8.99 26.88 15.53
N THR A 371 -8.74 27.83 16.44
CA THR A 371 -8.81 27.63 17.88
C THR A 371 -10.12 28.21 18.41
N ASN A 372 -10.90 27.46 19.19
CA ASN A 372 -11.71 28.09 20.24
C ASN A 372 -12.08 27.20 21.44
N SER A 373 -11.69 27.71 22.61
CA SER A 373 -12.32 27.62 23.93
C SER A 373 -12.95 26.30 24.44
N SER A 374 -12.31 25.80 25.50
CA SER A 374 -12.77 24.82 26.49
C SER A 374 -14.14 25.05 27.15
N VAL A 375 -14.89 23.97 27.40
CA VAL A 375 -15.77 23.82 28.57
C VAL A 375 -15.56 22.42 29.19
N LYS A 376 -15.44 22.35 30.53
CA LYS A 376 -15.28 21.09 31.29
C LYS A 376 -16.62 20.36 31.41
N LEU A 377 -16.62 19.03 31.32
CA LEU A 377 -17.64 18.16 31.93
C LEU A 377 -17.01 16.86 32.46
N GLN A 378 -17.55 16.36 33.56
CA GLN A 378 -16.92 15.34 34.41
C GLN A 378 -17.23 13.89 33.98
N HIS A 379 -16.36 12.99 34.42
CA HIS A 379 -16.45 11.53 34.39
C HIS A 379 -17.85 10.89 34.36
N GLN A 380 -17.96 9.81 33.57
CA GLN A 380 -18.46 8.53 34.09
C GLN A 380 -17.62 7.36 33.56
N ARG A 381 -17.21 6.45 34.46
CA ARG A 381 -16.62 5.14 34.11
C ARG A 381 -17.76 4.16 33.82
N LEU A 382 -17.67 3.40 32.73
CA LEU A 382 -18.41 2.14 32.56
C LEU A 382 -17.43 1.05 32.11
N GLY A 383 -17.52 -0.12 32.75
CA GLY A 383 -16.47 -1.15 32.70
C GLY A 383 -16.63 -2.16 31.56
N CYS A 384 -15.56 -2.93 31.36
CA CYS A 384 -15.52 -4.03 30.40
C CYS A 384 -16.53 -5.13 30.77
N ASN A 385 -17.37 -5.53 29.81
CA ASN A 385 -18.08 -6.81 29.83
C ASN A 385 -17.87 -7.51 28.48
N SER A 386 -17.02 -8.53 28.48
CA SER A 386 -16.82 -9.42 27.33
C SER A 386 -17.99 -10.40 27.23
N ALA A 387 -19.00 -10.05 26.43
CA ALA A 387 -20.15 -10.92 26.15
C ALA A 387 -20.27 -11.18 24.64
N VAL A 388 -20.04 -12.43 24.24
CA VAL A 388 -20.28 -12.90 22.87
C VAL A 388 -21.78 -13.05 22.66
N SER A 389 -22.32 -12.53 21.54
CA SER A 389 -23.75 -12.58 21.26
C SER A 389 -24.18 -13.99 20.78
N PRO A 390 -25.24 -14.61 21.34
CA PRO A 390 -25.50 -16.04 21.22
C PRO A 390 -26.35 -16.46 20.00
N SER A 391 -26.35 -15.71 18.90
CA SER A 391 -27.19 -15.98 17.72
C SER A 391 -26.52 -16.78 16.59
N PHE A 392 -25.27 -17.22 16.75
CA PHE A 392 -24.45 -17.79 15.65
C PHE A 392 -24.27 -19.32 15.64
N GLN A 393 -24.99 -20.07 16.49
CA GLN A 393 -24.76 -21.52 16.67
C GLN A 393 -25.66 -22.47 15.85
N GLN A 394 -26.66 -21.98 15.09
CA GLN A 394 -27.70 -22.86 14.52
C GLN A 394 -27.45 -23.43 13.11
N HIS A 395 -26.34 -23.12 12.43
CA HIS A 395 -26.02 -23.68 11.11
C HIS A 395 -24.62 -24.33 11.00
N CYS A 396 -24.25 -25.14 12.00
CA CYS A 396 -23.10 -26.06 11.92
C CYS A 396 -23.43 -27.43 12.54
N VAL A 397 -24.35 -28.19 11.92
CA VAL A 397 -24.50 -29.63 12.23
C VAL A 397 -23.49 -30.41 11.39
N ALA A 398 -22.44 -30.91 12.03
CA ALA A 398 -21.46 -31.79 11.41
C ALA A 398 -22.01 -33.22 11.28
N THR A 399 -21.91 -33.81 10.08
CA THR A 399 -22.14 -35.25 9.89
C THR A 399 -20.83 -36.00 10.13
N LEU A 400 -20.85 -36.93 11.10
CA LEU A 400 -19.67 -37.64 11.58
C LEU A 400 -19.25 -38.84 10.71
N ALA A 401 -17.94 -38.90 10.46
CA ALA A 401 -17.06 -40.06 10.37
C ALA A 401 -17.61 -41.48 10.09
N THR A 402 -17.00 -42.14 9.10
CA THR A 402 -16.86 -43.61 9.05
C THR A 402 -15.41 -44.03 9.23
N LYS A 403 -15.21 -45.16 9.93
CA LYS A 403 -13.92 -45.61 10.49
C LYS A 403 -13.02 -46.24 9.42
N ALA A 404 -11.72 -45.98 9.50
CA ALA A 404 -10.70 -46.92 9.04
C ALA A 404 -10.40 -47.91 10.19
N SER A 405 -10.36 -49.21 9.89
CA SER A 405 -9.91 -50.24 10.82
C SER A 405 -8.54 -50.76 10.37
N SER A 406 -7.63 -50.93 11.32
CA SER A 406 -6.36 -51.60 11.11
C SER A 406 -6.53 -53.11 11.04
N GLN A 407 -5.87 -53.73 10.05
CA GLN A 407 -5.02 -54.93 10.19
C GLN A 407 -4.07 -55.00 9.00
#